data_AF-A0A2J7ZYJ5-F1
#
_entry.id   AF-A0A2J7ZYJ5-F1
#
_cell.length_a   1.000
_cell.length_b   1.000
_cell.length_c   1.000
_cell.angle_alpha   90.00
_cell.angle_beta   90.00
_cell.angle_gamma   90.00
#
_symmetry.space_group_name_H-M   'P 1'
#
loop_
_entity.id
_entity.type
_entity.pdbx_description
1 polymer ?
#
loop_
_entity_poly.entity_id
_entity_poly.type
_entity_poly.pdbx_seq_one_letter_code
_entity_poly.pdbx_strand_id
1 'polypeptide(L)'
;MDVSCEAAAAVEAMAVPPRLRLVCTDGPCAGQTFDTDSLKSFCFTIGRVKKAKMYMKDQAVSEKHAEVSWNGLSWTLRDVGSSNGSRVNGAKLQPYRVHVLQAGEHVTFGTHTIATVELEERTLRDVTVEQLLRAYFESRCQAMEEASTQAALDMAQRCHRSLDALLLAEPAQA
;
A
#
# COMPACT_ATOMS: atom_id res chain seq x y z
N MET A 1 -12.35 17.14 -22.99
CA MET A 1 -12.57 16.29 -21.80
C MET A 1 -12.03 17.08 -20.63
N ASP A 2 -12.94 17.59 -19.80
CA ASP A 2 -12.66 18.65 -18.82
C ASP A 2 -11.89 18.14 -17.61
N VAL A 3 -10.60 18.48 -17.57
CA VAL A 3 -9.69 18.25 -16.44
C VAL A 3 -10.19 18.93 -15.15
N SER A 4 -11.13 19.86 -15.28
CA SER A 4 -11.76 20.62 -14.18
C SER A 4 -12.76 19.81 -13.36
N CYS A 5 -13.36 18.75 -13.92
CA CYS A 5 -14.35 17.92 -13.21
C CYS A 5 -13.71 16.86 -12.31
N GLU A 6 -12.59 16.26 -12.73
CA GLU A 6 -11.85 15.25 -11.95
C GLU A 6 -11.19 15.84 -10.70
N ALA A 7 -10.66 17.07 -10.79
CA ALA A 7 -10.03 17.72 -9.64
C ALA A 7 -11.04 18.17 -8.57
N ALA A 8 -12.26 18.57 -8.98
CA ALA A 8 -13.33 18.96 -8.06
C ALA A 8 -13.88 17.75 -7.27
N ALA A 9 -14.07 16.61 -7.95
CA ALA A 9 -14.49 15.36 -7.30
C ALA A 9 -13.44 14.81 -6.31
N ALA A 10 -12.15 14.99 -6.61
CA ALA A 10 -11.06 14.57 -5.72
C ALA A 10 -10.97 15.40 -4.42
N VAL A 11 -11.45 16.65 -4.43
CA VAL A 11 -11.48 17.54 -3.24
C VAL A 11 -12.76 17.33 -2.43
N GLU A 12 -13.91 17.08 -3.07
CA GLU A 12 -15.18 16.76 -2.39
C GLU A 12 -15.15 15.42 -1.64
N ALA A 13 -14.27 14.49 -2.05
CA ALA A 13 -14.15 13.16 -1.45
C ALA A 13 -12.94 12.99 -0.51
N MET A 14 -12.41 14.07 0.08
CA MET A 14 -11.41 13.95 1.16
C MET A 14 -12.08 13.40 2.43
N ALA A 15 -12.28 12.09 2.46
CA ALA A 15 -12.75 11.37 3.63
C ALA A 15 -11.69 11.46 4.73
N VAL A 16 -12.14 11.67 5.97
CA VAL A 16 -11.26 11.60 7.13
C VAL A 16 -10.77 10.16 7.24
N PRO A 17 -9.44 9.91 7.21
CA PRO A 17 -8.93 8.56 7.37
C PRO A 17 -9.37 8.01 8.74
N PRO A 18 -9.98 6.81 8.79
CA PRO A 18 -10.22 6.15 10.06
C PRO A 18 -8.89 5.87 10.76
N ARG A 19 -8.91 5.74 12.08
CA ARG A 19 -7.78 5.27 12.86
C ARG A 19 -7.43 3.86 12.41
N LEU A 20 -6.24 3.70 11.84
CA LEU A 20 -5.67 2.39 11.64
C LEU A 20 -4.87 2.02 12.88
N ARG A 21 -5.12 0.82 13.39
CA ARG A 21 -4.37 0.18 14.44
C ARG A 21 -3.97 -1.22 14.00
N LEU A 22 -2.70 -1.55 14.18
CA LEU A 22 -2.14 -2.87 13.98
C LEU A 22 -1.85 -3.48 15.35
N VAL A 23 -2.65 -4.48 15.73
CA VAL A 23 -2.49 -5.19 17.00
C VAL A 23 -1.70 -6.47 16.74
N CYS A 24 -0.46 -6.54 17.21
CA CYS A 24 0.37 -7.72 17.05
C CYS A 24 -0.15 -8.85 17.93
N THR A 25 -0.71 -9.89 17.31
CA THR A 25 -1.27 -11.05 17.98
C THR A 25 -0.27 -12.21 18.10
N ASP A 26 0.76 -12.23 17.25
CA ASP A 26 1.77 -13.29 17.26
C ASP A 26 3.17 -12.76 16.86
N GLY A 27 4.20 -13.54 17.17
CA GLY A 27 5.60 -13.27 16.89
C GLY A 27 6.30 -12.43 17.96
N PRO A 28 7.54 -11.95 17.70
CA PRO A 28 8.36 -11.25 18.68
C PRO A 28 7.78 -9.89 19.12
N CYS A 29 6.80 -9.39 18.37
CA CYS A 29 6.09 -8.15 18.68
C CYS A 29 4.72 -8.40 19.32
N ALA A 30 4.37 -9.65 19.68
CA ALA A 30 3.07 -9.98 20.26
C ALA A 30 2.72 -9.11 21.49
N GLY A 31 1.48 -8.65 21.55
CA GLY A 31 0.98 -7.73 22.58
C GLY A 31 1.28 -6.25 22.30
N GLN A 32 2.10 -5.93 21.31
CA GLN A 32 2.31 -4.53 20.90
C GLN A 32 1.17 -4.05 20.00
N THR A 33 0.88 -2.76 20.09
CA THR A 33 -0.14 -2.10 19.29
C THR A 33 0.47 -0.87 18.65
N PHE A 34 0.28 -0.73 17.35
CA PHE A 34 0.76 0.42 16.58
C PHE A 34 -0.42 1.15 15.96
N ASP A 35 -0.57 2.44 16.23
CA ASP A 35 -1.71 3.21 15.74
C ASP A 35 -1.31 4.55 15.13
N THR A 36 -2.16 5.07 14.25
CA THR A 36 -1.84 6.28 13.47
C THR A 36 -1.88 7.58 14.28
N ASP A 37 -2.52 7.63 15.46
CA ASP A 37 -2.47 8.83 16.31
C ASP A 37 -1.11 8.99 16.97
N SER A 38 -0.55 7.88 17.47
CA SER A 38 0.80 7.86 18.02
C SER A 38 1.84 8.30 16.99
N LEU A 39 1.63 7.94 15.72
CA LEU A 39 2.52 8.30 14.61
C LEU A 39 2.27 9.70 14.03
N LYS A 40 1.10 10.29 14.31
CA LYS A 40 0.62 11.55 13.73
C LYS A 40 0.78 11.62 12.21
N SER A 41 0.56 10.49 11.52
CA SER A 41 0.91 10.32 10.11
C SER A 41 -0.04 9.36 9.42
N PHE A 42 -0.42 9.68 8.18
CA PHE A 42 -1.23 8.80 7.33
C PHE A 42 -0.44 8.09 6.24
N CYS A 43 0.87 8.30 6.23
CA CYS A 43 1.82 7.51 5.47
C CYS A 43 3.00 7.18 6.37
N PHE A 44 3.38 5.92 6.44
CA PHE A 44 4.44 5.46 7.32
C PHE A 44 5.02 4.12 6.87
N THR A 45 6.24 3.87 7.32
CA THR A 45 6.98 2.63 7.05
C THR A 45 6.89 1.68 8.22
N ILE A 46 6.81 0.39 7.90
CA ILE A 46 6.93 -0.74 8.82
C ILE A 46 8.30 -1.39 8.60
N GLY A 47 9.02 -1.68 9.67
CA GLY A 47 10.32 -2.33 9.55
C GLY A 47 11.03 -2.61 10.87
N ARG A 48 12.14 -3.35 10.76
CA ARG A 48 12.94 -3.86 11.89
C ARG A 48 13.90 -2.86 12.51
N VAL A 49 14.11 -1.70 11.89
CA VAL A 49 15.00 -0.66 12.44
C VAL A 49 14.19 0.51 12.95
N LYS A 50 14.70 1.22 13.98
CA LYS A 50 14.01 2.37 14.60
C LYS A 50 13.75 3.55 13.65
N LYS A 51 14.32 3.52 12.44
CA LYS A 51 14.02 4.47 11.37
C LYS A 51 12.61 4.28 10.81
N ALA A 52 12.06 3.07 10.90
CA ALA A 52 10.67 2.82 10.56
C ALA A 52 9.75 3.45 11.61
N LYS A 53 8.67 4.10 11.16
CA LYS A 53 7.68 4.71 12.06
C LYS A 53 6.97 3.64 12.89
N MET A 54 6.61 2.51 12.28
CA MET A 54 6.19 1.31 12.98
C MET A 54 7.38 0.36 13.09
N TYR A 55 8.08 0.46 14.22
CA TYR A 55 9.22 -0.37 14.56
C TYR A 55 8.77 -1.74 15.07
N MET A 56 9.03 -2.79 14.29
CA MET A 56 8.75 -4.18 14.68
C MET A 56 10.06 -4.91 14.95
N LYS A 57 10.34 -5.21 16.22
CA LYS A 57 11.59 -5.87 16.64
C LYS A 57 11.55 -7.39 16.37
N ASP A 58 11.59 -7.77 15.09
CA ASP A 58 11.66 -9.16 14.64
C ASP A 58 12.67 -9.30 13.50
N GLN A 59 13.65 -10.20 13.63
CA GLN A 59 14.68 -10.50 12.62
C GLN A 59 14.12 -10.94 11.26
N ALA A 60 12.93 -11.55 11.23
CA ALA A 60 12.26 -11.94 9.99
C ALA A 60 11.65 -10.74 9.24
N VAL A 61 11.53 -9.59 9.90
CA VAL A 61 11.10 -8.33 9.30
C VAL A 61 12.32 -7.59 8.73
N SER A 62 12.17 -7.02 7.54
CA SER A 62 13.24 -6.28 6.86
C SER A 62 13.37 -4.88 7.46
N GLU A 63 14.51 -4.22 7.26
CA GLU A 63 14.74 -2.87 7.79
C GLU A 63 13.69 -1.87 7.27
N LYS A 64 13.37 -1.96 5.98
CA LYS A 64 12.22 -1.35 5.33
C LYS A 64 11.40 -2.49 4.72
N HIS A 65 10.31 -2.88 5.36
CA HIS A 65 9.57 -4.10 5.01
C HIS A 65 8.32 -3.78 4.20
N ALA A 66 7.49 -2.88 4.73
CA ALA A 66 6.27 -2.45 4.05
C ALA A 66 6.02 -0.97 4.29
N GLU A 67 5.16 -0.41 3.45
CA GLU A 67 4.63 0.94 3.57
C GLU A 67 3.12 0.86 3.70
N VAL A 68 2.59 1.71 4.58
CA VAL A 68 1.15 1.89 4.75
C VAL A 68 0.80 3.34 4.49
N SER A 69 -0.26 3.56 3.73
CA SER A 69 -0.71 4.90 3.34
C SER A 69 -2.23 4.99 3.27
N TRP A 70 -2.77 6.18 3.47
CA TRP A 70 -4.15 6.50 3.12
C TRP A 70 -4.22 7.02 1.69
N ASN A 71 -4.99 6.37 0.83
CA ASN A 71 -5.12 6.80 -0.58
C ASN A 71 -6.27 7.79 -0.81
N GLY A 72 -6.87 8.35 0.24
CA GLY A 72 -8.04 9.23 0.13
C GLY A 72 -9.37 8.48 0.35
N LEU A 73 -9.40 7.17 0.09
CA LEU A 73 -10.58 6.32 0.24
C LEU A 73 -10.40 5.19 1.26
N SER A 74 -9.19 4.64 1.34
CA SER A 74 -8.90 3.42 2.09
C SER A 74 -7.44 3.38 2.56
N TRP A 75 -7.20 2.60 3.61
CA TRP A 75 -5.84 2.27 4.03
C TRP A 75 -5.26 1.23 3.09
N THR A 76 -4.03 1.47 2.64
CA THR A 76 -3.32 0.60 1.74
C THR A 76 -2.04 0.10 2.37
N LEU A 77 -1.67 -1.15 2.08
CA LEU A 77 -0.42 -1.79 2.44
C LEU A 77 0.33 -2.18 1.17
N ARG A 78 1.63 -1.87 1.14
CA ARG A 78 2.53 -2.25 0.05
C ARG A 78 3.80 -2.84 0.62
N ASP A 79 4.09 -4.10 0.29
CA ASP A 79 5.40 -4.69 0.58
C ASP A 79 6.44 -4.04 -0.34
N VAL A 80 7.55 -3.54 0.21
CA VAL A 80 8.56 -2.77 -0.55
C VAL A 80 9.74 -3.62 -1.02
N GLY A 81 9.51 -4.92 -1.26
CA GLY A 81 10.56 -5.87 -1.64
C GLY A 81 11.24 -6.47 -0.42
N SER A 82 10.46 -6.82 0.60
CA SER A 82 10.99 -7.42 1.81
C SER A 82 11.54 -8.84 1.55
N SER A 83 12.54 -9.24 2.33
CA SER A 83 13.27 -10.49 2.11
C SER A 83 12.38 -11.73 2.23
N ASN A 84 11.46 -11.71 3.20
CA ASN A 84 10.56 -12.83 3.49
C ASN A 84 9.15 -12.61 2.89
N GLY A 85 8.84 -11.38 2.47
CA GLY A 85 7.53 -10.97 2.00
C GLY A 85 6.54 -10.67 3.14
N SER A 86 5.40 -10.12 2.74
CA SER A 86 4.22 -9.91 3.58
C SER A 86 3.07 -10.82 3.11
N ARG A 87 2.18 -11.20 4.02
CA ARG A 87 0.97 -11.98 3.71
C ARG A 87 -0.25 -11.31 4.31
N VAL A 88 -1.40 -11.41 3.67
CA VAL A 88 -2.70 -11.00 4.23
C VAL A 88 -3.63 -12.19 4.21
N ASN A 89 -4.18 -12.54 5.38
CA ASN A 89 -5.03 -13.72 5.59
C ASN A 89 -4.37 -15.01 5.02
N GLY A 90 -3.05 -15.13 5.17
CA GLY A 90 -2.25 -16.25 4.67
C GLY A 90 -1.79 -16.14 3.20
N ALA A 91 -2.45 -15.32 2.38
CA ALA A 91 -2.08 -15.11 0.98
C ALA A 91 -0.88 -14.16 0.86
N LYS A 92 0.16 -14.57 0.12
CA LYS A 92 1.37 -13.77 -0.07
C LYS A 92 1.08 -12.56 -0.97
N LEU A 93 1.47 -11.37 -0.52
CA LEU A 93 1.39 -10.16 -1.34
C LEU A 93 2.46 -10.19 -2.42
N GLN A 94 2.11 -9.65 -3.59
CA GLN A 94 3.10 -9.36 -4.61
C GLN A 94 3.91 -8.13 -4.18
N PRO A 95 5.26 -8.17 -4.25
CA PRO A 95 6.09 -7.01 -3.96
C PRO A 95 5.67 -5.80 -4.80
N TYR A 96 5.71 -4.62 -4.19
CA TYR A 96 5.37 -3.32 -4.77
C TYR A 96 3.91 -3.16 -5.23
N ARG A 97 3.08 -4.19 -5.10
CA ARG A 97 1.65 -4.10 -5.37
C ARG A 97 0.89 -3.60 -4.16
N VAL A 98 -0.01 -2.66 -4.38
CA VAL A 98 -0.91 -2.14 -3.34
C VAL A 98 -1.98 -3.18 -3.00
N HIS A 99 -2.20 -3.37 -1.70
CA HIS A 99 -3.30 -4.12 -1.14
C HIS A 99 -4.16 -3.19 -0.27
N VAL A 100 -5.47 -3.21 -0.46
CA VAL A 100 -6.41 -2.40 0.33
C VAL A 100 -6.74 -3.13 1.62
N LEU A 101 -6.36 -2.55 2.77
CA LEU A 101 -6.60 -3.14 4.08
C LEU A 101 -8.07 -3.04 4.48
N GLN A 102 -8.60 -4.13 5.02
CA GLN A 102 -9.93 -4.22 5.61
C GLN A 102 -9.83 -4.46 7.12
N ALA A 103 -10.85 -4.00 7.86
CA ALA A 103 -10.95 -4.28 9.29
C ALA A 103 -11.05 -5.80 9.54
N GLY A 104 -10.34 -6.29 10.55
CA GLY A 104 -10.28 -7.70 10.92
C GLY A 104 -9.27 -8.54 10.14
N GLU A 105 -8.59 -7.99 9.13
CA GLU A 105 -7.58 -8.75 8.39
C GLU A 105 -6.33 -9.04 9.23
N HIS A 106 -5.73 -10.20 8.99
CA HIS A 106 -4.47 -10.60 9.60
C HIS A 106 -3.32 -10.42 8.61
N VAL A 107 -2.41 -9.51 8.93
CA VAL A 107 -1.21 -9.24 8.14
C VAL A 107 -0.02 -9.92 8.79
N THR A 108 0.65 -10.81 8.06
CA THR A 108 1.91 -11.40 8.48
C THR A 108 3.07 -10.64 7.85
N PHE A 109 3.98 -10.14 8.68
CA PHE A 109 5.25 -9.56 8.26
C PHE A 109 6.37 -10.56 8.49
N GLY A 110 7.12 -10.87 7.44
CA GLY A 110 8.17 -11.87 7.51
C GLY A 110 7.62 -13.29 7.66
N THR A 111 8.07 -14.01 8.68
CA THR A 111 7.71 -15.42 8.88
C THR A 111 6.64 -15.65 9.95
N HIS A 112 6.63 -14.88 11.03
CA HIS A 112 5.81 -15.18 12.21
C HIS A 112 5.27 -13.95 12.96
N THR A 113 5.59 -12.72 12.54
CA THR A 113 4.95 -11.52 13.13
C THR A 113 3.59 -11.33 12.50
N ILE A 114 2.51 -11.53 13.26
CA ILE A 114 1.13 -11.36 12.80
C ILE A 114 0.51 -10.15 13.49
N ALA A 115 -0.07 -9.25 12.71
CA ALA A 115 -0.83 -8.11 13.18
C ALA A 115 -2.26 -8.14 12.65
N THR A 116 -3.23 -7.88 13.52
CA THR A 116 -4.63 -7.73 13.15
C THR A 116 -4.93 -6.26 12.86
N VAL A 117 -5.64 -6.01 11.77
CA VAL A 117 -6.05 -4.68 11.33
C VAL A 117 -7.32 -4.27 12.06
N GLU A 118 -7.25 -3.20 12.84
CA GLU A 118 -8.41 -2.55 13.45
C GLU A 118 -8.59 -1.17 12.80
N LEU A 119 -9.80 -0.89 12.35
CA LEU A 119 -10.19 0.41 11.80
C LEU A 119 -11.28 1.02 12.69
N GLU A 120 -11.06 2.24 13.16
CA GLU A 120 -12.00 2.97 14.00
C GLU A 120 -12.29 4.35 13.37
N GLU A 121 -13.56 4.73 13.24
CA GLU A 121 -13.94 5.99 12.59
C GLU A 121 -13.36 7.22 13.31
N ARG A 122 -13.05 8.27 12.53
CA ARG A 122 -12.52 9.54 13.04
C ARG A 122 -13.32 10.72 12.57
N THR A 123 -13.24 11.82 13.32
CA THR A 123 -13.79 13.10 12.92
C THR A 123 -12.69 14.06 12.46
N LEU A 124 -13.05 15.10 11.71
CA LEU A 124 -12.11 16.15 11.27
C LEU A 124 -11.38 16.84 12.42
N ARG A 125 -11.94 16.83 13.63
CA ARG A 125 -11.33 17.46 14.82
C ARG A 125 -10.10 16.73 15.31
N ASP A 126 -9.95 15.46 14.93
CA ASP A 126 -8.88 14.57 15.37
C ASP A 126 -7.65 14.66 14.44
N VAL A 127 -7.73 15.49 13.39
CA VAL A 127 -6.76 15.52 12.30
C VAL A 127 -6.32 16.94 11.97
N THR A 128 -5.03 17.14 11.73
CA THR A 128 -4.51 18.44 11.28
C THR A 128 -4.63 18.60 9.77
N VAL A 129 -4.79 19.86 9.33
CA VAL A 129 -4.80 20.19 7.89
C VAL A 129 -3.53 19.71 7.19
N GLU A 130 -2.38 19.83 7.84
CA GLU A 130 -1.10 19.33 7.30
C GLU A 130 -1.12 17.83 7.05
N GLN A 131 -1.66 17.04 7.98
CA GLN A 131 -1.78 15.58 7.83
C GLN A 131 -2.68 15.21 6.66
N LEU A 132 -3.82 15.90 6.51
CA LEU A 132 -4.74 15.68 5.39
C LEU A 132 -4.11 16.05 4.05
N LEU A 133 -3.46 17.22 3.97
CA LEU A 133 -2.79 17.67 2.76
C LEU A 133 -1.68 16.69 2.35
N ARG A 134 -0.85 16.26 3.31
CA ARG A 134 0.22 15.29 3.05
C ARG A 134 -0.34 13.97 2.48
N ALA A 135 -1.38 13.42 3.10
CA ALA A 135 -2.04 12.21 2.61
C ALA A 135 -2.63 12.39 1.20
N TYR A 136 -3.27 13.53 0.95
CA TYR A 136 -3.83 13.86 -0.36
C TYR A 136 -2.75 13.90 -1.45
N PHE A 137 -1.63 14.59 -1.18
CA PHE A 137 -0.52 14.66 -2.13
C PHE A 137 0.13 13.29 -2.35
N GLU A 138 0.32 12.50 -1.29
CA GLU A 138 0.89 11.15 -1.39
C GLU A 138 0.00 10.21 -2.19
N SER A 139 -1.32 10.23 -1.97
CA SER A 139 -2.30 9.49 -2.78
C SER A 139 -2.20 9.86 -4.26
N ARG A 140 -2.15 11.16 -4.57
CA ARG A 140 -2.02 11.64 -5.94
C ARG A 140 -0.71 11.24 -6.59
N CYS A 141 0.40 11.25 -5.85
CA CYS A 141 1.69 10.79 -6.34
C CYS A 141 1.67 9.28 -6.64
N GLN A 142 1.08 8.47 -5.74
CA GLN A 142 0.94 7.03 -5.94
C GLN A 142 0.08 6.71 -7.18
N ALA A 143 -1.07 7.36 -7.31
CA ALA A 143 -1.95 7.16 -8.48
C ALA A 143 -1.23 7.49 -9.80
N MET A 144 -0.40 8.54 -9.81
CA MET A 144 0.38 8.92 -10.98
C MET A 144 1.49 7.90 -11.30
N GLU A 145 2.16 7.37 -10.28
CA GLU A 145 3.19 6.34 -10.42
C GLU A 145 2.61 5.00 -10.92
N GLU A 146 1.46 4.59 -10.39
CA GLU A 146 0.74 3.38 -10.82
C GLU A 146 0.27 3.51 -12.27
N ALA A 147 -0.32 4.65 -12.65
CA ALA A 147 -0.75 4.90 -14.02
C ALA A 147 0.42 4.84 -15.02
N SER A 148 1.58 5.40 -14.64
CA SER A 148 2.80 5.34 -15.44
C SER A 148 3.31 3.90 -15.61
N THR A 149 3.33 3.14 -14.52
CA THR A 149 3.81 1.74 -14.52
C THR A 149 2.88 0.84 -15.34
N GLN A 150 1.57 1.02 -15.22
CA GLN A 150 0.59 0.28 -16.02
C GLN A 150 0.72 0.60 -17.51
N ALA A 151 0.90 1.87 -17.87
CA ALA A 151 1.11 2.26 -19.27
C ALA A 151 2.38 1.61 -19.86
N ALA A 152 3.46 1.52 -19.08
CA ALA A 152 4.69 0.84 -19.49
C ALA A 152 4.47 -0.67 -19.68
N LEU A 153 3.73 -1.32 -18.77
CA LEU A 153 3.38 -2.74 -18.88
C LEU A 153 2.52 -3.01 -20.13
N ASP A 154 1.51 -2.18 -20.38
CA ASP A 154 0.63 -2.30 -21.54
C ASP A 154 1.40 -2.10 -22.86
N MET A 155 2.41 -1.24 -22.87
CA MET A 155 3.31 -1.08 -24.02
C MET A 155 4.15 -2.35 -24.25
N ALA A 156 4.74 -2.90 -23.20
CA ALA A 156 5.54 -4.12 -23.28
C ALA A 156 4.71 -5.32 -23.77
N GLN A 157 3.49 -5.48 -23.25
CA GLN A 157 2.56 -6.52 -23.70
C GLN A 157 2.15 -6.37 -25.17
N ARG A 158 1.96 -5.13 -25.64
CA ARG A 158 1.69 -4.86 -27.06
C ARG A 158 2.87 -5.25 -27.94
N CYS A 159 4.08 -4.86 -27.57
CA CYS A 159 5.29 -5.25 -28.31
C CYS A 159 5.46 -6.78 -28.36
N HIS A 160 5.23 -7.46 -27.24
CA HIS A 160 5.31 -8.92 -27.17
C HIS A 160 4.31 -9.59 -28.12
N ARG A 161 3.03 -9.19 -28.09
CA ARG A 161 2.00 -9.73 -29.00
C ARG A 161 2.33 -9.47 -30.47
N SER A 162 2.87 -8.30 -30.81
CA SER A 162 3.29 -7.99 -32.18
C SER A 162 4.47 -8.86 -32.64
N LEU A 163 5.44 -9.12 -31.75
CA LEU A 163 6.56 -10.01 -32.05
C LEU A 163 6.10 -11.46 -32.23
N ASP A 164 5.23 -11.97 -31.36
CA ASP A 164 4.66 -13.32 -31.48
C ASP A 164 3.90 -13.50 -32.79
N ALA A 165 3.10 -12.50 -33.19
CA ALA A 165 2.38 -12.51 -34.46
C ALA A 165 3.33 -12.55 -35.68
N LEU A 166 4.48 -11.89 -35.61
CA LEU A 166 5.51 -11.94 -36.66
C LEU A 166 6.25 -13.28 -36.69
N LEU A 167 6.48 -13.90 -35.53
CA LEU A 167 7.19 -15.18 -35.41
C LEU A 167 6.30 -16.39 -35.78
N LEU A 168 4.98 -16.29 -35.58
CA LEU A 168 4.01 -17.34 -35.92
C LEU A 168 3.44 -17.22 -37.35
N ALA A 169 3.80 -16.17 -38.10
CA ALA A 169 3.44 -16.04 -39.49
C ALA A 169 4.27 -17.01 -40.34
N GLU A 170 3.70 -18.17 -40.69
CA GLU A 170 4.34 -19.07 -41.64
C GLU A 170 4.52 -18.39 -43.01
N PRO A 171 5.63 -18.63 -43.72
CA PRO A 171 5.81 -18.10 -45.06
C PRO A 171 4.73 -18.70 -45.96
N ALA A 172 3.98 -17.83 -46.65
CA ALA A 172 2.99 -18.24 -47.64
C ALA A 172 3.65 -19.22 -48.61
N GLN A 173 3.22 -20.49 -48.58
CA GLN A 173 3.67 -21.51 -49.51
C GLN A 173 3.32 -21.05 -50.93
N ALA A 174 4.37 -20.82 -51.73
CA ALA A 174 4.31 -20.45 -53.13
C ALA A 174 3.96 -21.65 -54.02
#